data_AF-A0A7X7B6F6-F1
#
_entry.id   AF-A0A7X7B6F6-F1
#
_cell.length_a   1.000
_cell.length_b   1.000
_cell.length_c   1.000
_cell.angle_alpha   90.00
_cell.angle_beta   90.00
_cell.angle_gamma   90.00
#
_symmetry.space_group_name_H-M   'P 1'
#
loop_
_entity.id
_entity.type
_entity.pdbx_description
1 polymer ?
#
loop_
_entity_poly.entity_id
_entity_poly.type
_entity_poly.pdbx_seq_one_letter_code
_entity_poly.pdbx_strand_id
1 'polypeptide(L)'
;MLTLNKAGRLQGNKQDVFGKIFYSIILVVLRVILLCIIGIDVGTSGCKATIIDFEGNVKGQSYREYSLISSNYGWLEIDPIQVWNSVKEVIAESISYYNGEDIKAISVSSFGEAVVPVDRKGNVLNNSIMYIDSRGSEEAAFLREKLGNDKILGITGTTVHQMYSINKIMWLKQHRPETYNNTWKLCSLQILYYLSLVPIPIPTILWQPERWPLTS
;
A
#
# COMPACT_ATOMS: atom_id res chain seq x y z
N MET A 1 -25.14 -10.07 -46.21
CA MET A 1 -24.54 -11.42 -46.26
C MET A 1 -23.16 -11.28 -46.89
N LEU A 2 -22.08 -11.42 -46.10
CA LEU A 2 -20.71 -11.28 -46.58
C LEU A 2 -20.28 -12.60 -47.21
N THR A 3 -19.77 -12.56 -48.44
CA THR A 3 -19.22 -13.73 -49.15
C THR A 3 -17.75 -13.49 -49.50
N LEU A 4 -16.95 -14.55 -49.35
CA LEU A 4 -15.54 -14.57 -49.74
C LEU A 4 -15.44 -14.87 -51.24
N ASN A 5 -14.68 -14.06 -51.98
CA ASN A 5 -14.40 -14.39 -53.38
C ASN A 5 -13.29 -15.47 -53.47
N LYS A 6 -13.09 -16.01 -54.67
CA LYS A 6 -12.10 -17.09 -54.94
C LYS A 6 -10.65 -16.75 -54.60
N ALA A 7 -10.34 -15.49 -54.24
CA ALA A 7 -9.02 -15.04 -53.82
C ALA A 7 -8.93 -14.72 -52.31
N GLY A 8 -9.96 -15.05 -51.51
CA GLY A 8 -9.98 -14.83 -50.06
C GLY A 8 -10.19 -13.39 -49.62
N ARG A 9 -10.57 -12.48 -50.53
CA ARG A 9 -10.90 -11.08 -50.18
C ARG A 9 -12.40 -10.92 -49.92
N LEU A 10 -12.73 -10.24 -48.83
CA LEU A 10 -14.10 -9.86 -48.47
C LEU A 10 -14.63 -8.82 -49.47
N GLN A 11 -15.71 -9.14 -50.17
CA GLN A 11 -16.52 -8.16 -50.90
C GLN A 11 -17.83 -7.96 -50.15
N GLY A 12 -18.02 -6.75 -49.61
CA GLY A 12 -19.21 -6.36 -48.86
C GLY A 12 -19.50 -4.87 -49.06
N ASN A 13 -20.79 -4.56 -49.13
CA ASN A 13 -21.32 -3.23 -49.40
C ASN A 13 -20.77 -2.22 -48.37
N LYS A 14 -20.39 -0.99 -48.79
CA LYS A 14 -19.80 0.05 -47.93
C LYS A 14 -20.72 0.52 -46.77
N GLN A 15 -21.93 -0.04 -46.66
CA GLN A 15 -22.99 0.30 -45.70
C GLN A 15 -23.26 -0.76 -44.61
N ASP A 16 -22.41 -1.77 -44.40
CA ASP A 16 -22.57 -2.67 -43.23
C ASP A 16 -22.02 -2.03 -41.94
N VAL A 17 -22.62 -0.89 -41.59
CA VAL A 17 -22.32 -0.11 -40.39
C VAL A 17 -22.74 -0.90 -39.14
N PHE A 18 -23.86 -1.62 -39.20
CA PHE A 18 -24.35 -2.45 -38.10
C PHE A 18 -23.41 -3.62 -37.79
N GLY A 19 -22.90 -4.34 -38.79
CA GLY A 19 -21.91 -5.40 -38.56
C GLY A 19 -20.61 -4.88 -37.95
N LYS A 20 -20.15 -3.69 -38.38
CA LYS A 20 -18.95 -3.03 -37.81
C LYS A 20 -19.16 -2.55 -36.37
N ILE A 21 -20.33 -2.01 -36.05
CA ILE A 21 -20.69 -1.60 -34.69
C ILE A 21 -20.79 -2.83 -33.78
N PHE A 22 -21.50 -3.86 -34.22
CA PHE A 22 -21.67 -5.10 -33.44
C PHE A 22 -20.32 -5.79 -33.17
N TYR A 23 -19.46 -5.88 -34.18
CA TYR A 23 -18.11 -6.41 -34.02
C TYR A 23 -17.25 -5.54 -33.08
N SER A 24 -17.34 -4.21 -33.19
CA SER A 24 -16.63 -3.30 -32.26
C SER A 24 -17.12 -3.46 -30.82
N ILE A 25 -18.44 -3.60 -30.60
CA ILE A 25 -19.01 -3.84 -29.27
C ILE A 25 -18.49 -5.17 -28.71
N ILE A 26 -18.50 -6.24 -29.49
CA ILE A 26 -17.94 -7.53 -29.08
C ILE A 26 -16.46 -7.40 -28.72
N LEU A 27 -15.67 -6.71 -29.53
CA LEU A 27 -14.25 -6.48 -29.23
C LEU A 27 -14.05 -5.66 -27.96
N VAL A 28 -14.87 -4.63 -27.71
CA VAL A 28 -14.82 -3.85 -26.47
C VAL A 28 -15.17 -4.71 -25.27
N VAL A 29 -16.24 -5.51 -25.36
CA VAL A 29 -16.67 -6.42 -24.28
C VAL A 29 -15.62 -7.49 -24.01
N LEU A 30 -15.11 -8.16 -25.05
CA LEU A 30 -14.02 -9.13 -24.93
C LEU A 30 -12.77 -8.49 -24.34
N ARG A 31 -12.44 -7.26 -24.75
CA ARG A 31 -11.29 -6.54 -24.19
C ARG A 31 -11.48 -6.24 -22.71
N VAL A 32 -12.67 -5.83 -22.29
CA VAL A 32 -13.00 -5.57 -20.87
C VAL A 32 -12.89 -6.85 -20.03
N ILE A 33 -13.36 -7.99 -20.56
CA ILE A 33 -13.26 -9.29 -19.89
C ILE A 33 -11.80 -9.75 -19.75
N LEU A 34 -10.93 -9.37 -20.70
CA LEU A 34 -9.50 -9.69 -20.66
C LEU A 34 -8.67 -8.76 -19.76
N LEU A 35 -9.27 -7.71 -19.19
CA LEU A 35 -8.57 -6.80 -18.27
C LEU A 35 -8.33 -7.49 -16.93
N CYS A 36 -7.19 -7.20 -16.32
CA CYS A 36 -6.85 -7.70 -14.99
C CYS A 36 -6.45 -6.57 -14.04
N ILE A 37 -6.59 -6.82 -12.75
CA ILE A 37 -6.09 -5.98 -11.67
C ILE A 37 -5.17 -6.79 -10.77
N ILE A 38 -4.23 -6.14 -10.10
CA ILE A 38 -3.41 -6.75 -9.05
C ILE A 38 -3.89 -6.26 -7.69
N GLY A 39 -4.23 -7.20 -6.80
CA GLY A 39 -4.38 -6.95 -5.38
C GLY A 39 -3.11 -7.33 -4.63
N ILE A 40 -2.54 -6.40 -3.87
CA ILE A 40 -1.39 -6.60 -2.99
C ILE A 40 -1.89 -6.55 -1.55
N ASP A 41 -1.54 -7.55 -0.76
CA ASP A 41 -1.83 -7.62 0.67
C ASP A 41 -0.53 -7.72 1.45
N VAL A 42 -0.25 -6.69 2.25
CA VAL A 42 0.93 -6.61 3.13
C VAL A 42 0.49 -6.89 4.55
N GLY A 43 0.63 -8.15 4.96
CA GLY A 43 0.28 -8.64 6.28
C GLY A 43 1.45 -8.56 7.27
N THR A 44 1.24 -9.05 8.49
CA THR A 44 2.26 -8.99 9.54
C THR A 44 3.39 -10.01 9.37
N SER A 45 3.12 -11.17 8.78
CA SER A 45 4.08 -12.27 8.59
C SER A 45 4.58 -12.42 7.16
N GLY A 46 4.01 -11.69 6.22
CA GLY A 46 4.29 -11.84 4.81
C GLY A 46 3.39 -10.98 3.94
N CYS A 47 3.69 -10.98 2.65
CA CYS A 47 2.90 -10.27 1.65
C CYS A 47 2.50 -11.18 0.50
N LYS A 48 1.40 -10.84 -0.16
CA LYS A 48 0.80 -11.59 -1.27
C LYS A 48 0.47 -10.65 -2.42
N ALA A 49 0.68 -11.10 -3.64
CA ALA A 49 0.11 -10.47 -4.84
C ALA A 49 -0.86 -11.45 -5.50
N THR A 50 -2.01 -10.96 -5.96
CA THR A 50 -3.00 -11.76 -6.70
C THR A 50 -3.51 -10.97 -7.90
N ILE A 51 -3.39 -11.57 -9.09
CA ILE A 51 -3.94 -11.05 -10.34
C ILE A 51 -5.32 -11.64 -10.54
N ILE A 52 -6.31 -10.77 -10.71
CA ILE A 52 -7.73 -11.15 -10.83
C ILE A 52 -8.33 -10.46 -12.06
N ASP A 53 -9.13 -11.19 -12.84
CA ASP A 53 -9.91 -10.61 -13.95
C ASP A 53 -11.24 -10.01 -13.47
N PHE A 54 -11.98 -9.35 -14.36
CA PHE A 54 -13.27 -8.73 -14.00
C PHE A 54 -14.39 -9.73 -13.69
N GLU A 55 -14.18 -11.03 -13.93
CA GLU A 55 -15.09 -12.10 -13.55
C GLU A 55 -14.73 -12.71 -12.18
N GLY A 56 -13.64 -12.23 -11.55
CA GLY A 56 -13.16 -12.72 -10.25
C GLY A 56 -12.24 -13.93 -10.32
N ASN A 57 -11.82 -14.36 -11.52
CA ASN A 57 -10.91 -15.49 -11.68
C ASN A 57 -9.48 -15.08 -11.34
N VAL A 58 -8.81 -15.89 -10.52
CA VAL A 58 -7.38 -15.73 -10.22
C VAL A 58 -6.56 -16.18 -11.43
N LYS A 59 -5.74 -15.26 -11.97
CA LYS A 59 -4.83 -15.52 -13.10
C LYS A 59 -3.39 -15.75 -12.69
N GLY A 60 -3.01 -15.31 -11.50
CA GLY A 60 -1.67 -15.48 -10.95
C GLY A 60 -1.65 -15.09 -9.47
N GLN A 61 -0.90 -15.81 -8.66
CA GLN A 61 -0.76 -15.52 -7.24
C GLN A 61 0.59 -15.97 -6.73
N SER A 62 1.13 -15.23 -5.77
CA SER A 62 2.40 -15.53 -5.11
C SER A 62 2.42 -14.95 -3.70
N TYR A 63 3.26 -15.51 -2.83
CA TYR A 63 3.39 -15.12 -1.43
C TYR A 63 4.84 -15.18 -0.98
N ARG A 64 5.23 -14.27 -0.08
CA ARG A 64 6.55 -14.23 0.56
C ARG A 64 6.39 -13.94 2.04
N GLU A 65 7.13 -14.68 2.84
CA GLU A 65 7.24 -14.44 4.27
C GLU A 65 8.38 -13.46 4.56
N TYR A 66 8.24 -12.72 5.65
CA TYR A 66 9.30 -11.93 6.25
C TYR A 66 9.20 -12.02 7.78
N SER A 67 10.34 -11.89 8.43
CA SER A 67 10.43 -12.08 9.87
C SER A 67 10.23 -10.79 10.63
N LEU A 68 9.58 -10.88 11.79
CA LEU A 68 9.59 -9.81 12.76
C LEU A 68 10.94 -9.73 13.45
N ILE A 69 11.37 -8.51 13.74
CA ILE A 69 12.60 -8.21 14.47
C ILE A 69 12.21 -7.95 15.93
N SER A 70 12.68 -8.82 16.83
CA SER A 70 12.43 -8.73 18.27
C SER A 70 13.75 -8.69 19.02
N SER A 71 14.31 -7.49 19.21
CA SER A 71 15.58 -7.32 19.92
C SER A 71 15.42 -7.40 21.45
N ASN A 72 14.27 -6.93 21.97
CA ASN A 72 13.97 -6.86 23.40
C ASN A 72 12.56 -7.38 23.67
N TYR A 73 12.26 -7.70 24.94
CA TYR A 73 10.90 -8.08 25.35
C TYR A 73 9.88 -7.00 24.97
N GLY A 74 8.84 -7.40 24.24
CA GLY A 74 7.76 -6.51 23.80
C GLY A 74 8.10 -5.58 22.62
N TRP A 75 9.31 -5.65 22.08
CA TRP A 75 9.69 -4.90 20.88
C TRP A 75 9.43 -5.76 19.65
N LEU A 76 8.64 -5.24 18.71
CA LEU A 76 8.27 -5.87 17.46
C LEU A 76 8.44 -4.84 16.34
N GLU A 77 9.52 -5.02 15.59
CA GLU A 77 9.87 -4.21 14.44
C GLU A 77 9.78 -5.02 13.16
N ILE A 78 9.69 -4.32 12.04
CA ILE A 78 9.82 -4.91 10.70
C ILE A 78 10.79 -4.07 9.87
N ASP A 79 11.61 -4.73 9.04
CA ASP A 79 12.48 -4.04 8.09
C ASP A 79 11.66 -3.60 6.86
N PRO A 80 11.43 -2.28 6.66
CA PRO A 80 10.64 -1.78 5.55
C PRO A 80 11.26 -2.10 4.18
N ILE A 81 12.59 -2.23 4.11
CA ILE A 81 13.31 -2.56 2.88
C ILE A 81 13.11 -4.04 2.54
N GLN A 82 13.19 -4.93 3.53
CA GLN A 82 12.86 -6.35 3.34
C GLN A 82 11.44 -6.52 2.83
N VAL A 83 10.45 -5.90 3.49
CA VAL A 83 9.04 -5.96 3.05
C VAL A 83 8.89 -5.44 1.62
N TRP A 84 9.56 -4.33 1.29
CA TRP A 84 9.51 -3.79 -0.06
C TRP A 84 10.09 -4.75 -1.11
N ASN A 85 11.19 -5.41 -0.81
CA ASN A 85 11.76 -6.43 -1.68
C ASN A 85 10.80 -7.61 -1.87
N SER A 86 10.20 -8.11 -0.78
CA SER A 86 9.19 -9.17 -0.85
C SER A 86 7.98 -8.77 -1.71
N VAL A 87 7.49 -7.52 -1.61
CA VAL A 87 6.40 -7.01 -2.45
C VAL A 87 6.77 -7.04 -3.94
N LYS A 88 7.97 -6.58 -4.31
CA LYS A 88 8.44 -6.65 -5.70
C LYS A 88 8.52 -8.10 -6.20
N GLU A 89 9.00 -9.01 -5.36
CA GLU A 89 9.11 -10.43 -5.71
C GLU A 89 7.74 -11.07 -5.94
N VAL A 90 6.78 -10.84 -5.05
CA VAL A 90 5.43 -11.39 -5.25
C VAL A 90 4.77 -10.81 -6.50
N ILE A 91 4.91 -9.51 -6.76
CA ILE A 91 4.39 -8.91 -8.00
C ILE A 91 5.01 -9.60 -9.22
N ALA A 92 6.35 -9.68 -9.28
CA ALA A 92 7.05 -10.28 -10.42
C ALA A 92 6.66 -11.76 -10.63
N GLU A 93 6.61 -12.55 -9.56
CA GLU A 93 6.22 -13.96 -9.65
C GLU A 93 4.74 -14.12 -10.05
N SER A 94 3.84 -13.30 -9.51
CA SER A 94 2.41 -13.37 -9.87
C SER A 94 2.19 -13.06 -11.34
N ILE A 95 2.96 -12.11 -11.90
CA ILE A 95 2.96 -11.76 -13.32
C ILE A 95 3.52 -12.90 -14.17
N SER A 96 4.50 -13.67 -13.66
CA SER A 96 5.08 -14.81 -14.41
C SER A 96 4.07 -15.93 -14.72
N TYR A 97 2.99 -16.03 -13.92
CA TYR A 97 1.88 -16.96 -14.17
C TYR A 97 0.84 -16.39 -15.15
N TYR A 98 0.90 -15.09 -15.44
CA TYR A 98 -0.04 -14.36 -16.27
C TYR A 98 0.57 -14.03 -17.64
N ASN A 99 0.07 -14.71 -18.69
CA ASN A 99 0.48 -14.46 -20.08
C ASN A 99 -0.35 -13.37 -20.78
N GLY A 100 -1.18 -12.62 -20.04
CA GLY A 100 -2.02 -11.57 -20.62
C GLY A 100 -1.30 -10.23 -20.68
N GLU A 101 -1.73 -9.37 -21.60
CA GLU A 101 -1.01 -8.12 -21.91
C GLU A 101 -1.51 -6.90 -21.14
N ASP A 102 -2.59 -7.00 -20.34
CA ASP A 102 -3.31 -5.80 -19.87
C ASP A 102 -3.72 -5.81 -18.37
N ILE A 103 -2.78 -5.39 -17.50
CA ILE A 103 -3.04 -5.03 -16.10
C ILE A 103 -3.44 -3.55 -16.03
N LYS A 104 -4.65 -3.27 -15.54
CA LYS A 104 -5.21 -1.90 -15.52
C LYS A 104 -5.05 -1.14 -14.22
N ALA A 105 -4.92 -1.85 -13.11
CA ALA A 105 -4.82 -1.23 -11.80
C ALA A 105 -4.07 -2.11 -10.82
N ILE A 106 -3.51 -1.46 -9.80
CA ILE A 106 -2.93 -2.08 -8.62
C ILE A 106 -3.68 -1.52 -7.41
N SER A 107 -4.14 -2.40 -6.54
CA SER A 107 -4.71 -2.07 -5.23
C SER A 107 -3.79 -2.61 -4.14
N VAL A 108 -3.63 -1.86 -3.06
CA VAL A 108 -2.78 -2.23 -1.92
C VAL A 108 -3.60 -2.21 -0.64
N SER A 109 -3.59 -3.31 0.08
CA SER A 109 -4.01 -3.46 1.47
C SER A 109 -2.77 -3.63 2.34
N SER A 110 -2.69 -2.93 3.47
CA SER A 110 -1.62 -3.14 4.45
C SER A 110 -2.12 -2.98 5.87
N PHE A 111 -1.40 -3.54 6.82
CA PHE A 111 -1.59 -3.17 8.22
C PHE A 111 -1.26 -1.68 8.45
N GLY A 112 -1.99 -1.05 9.36
CA GLY A 112 -1.83 0.35 9.75
C GLY A 112 -0.94 0.53 10.97
N GLU A 113 -0.85 1.78 11.43
CA GLU A 113 -0.23 2.20 12.71
C GLU A 113 1.25 1.83 12.92
N ALA A 114 1.93 1.46 11.83
CA ALA A 114 3.37 1.32 11.77
C ALA A 114 4.01 2.66 11.39
N VAL A 115 5.21 2.94 11.93
CA VAL A 115 5.90 4.22 11.72
C VAL A 115 7.27 3.98 11.09
N VAL A 116 7.43 4.47 9.85
CA VAL A 116 8.67 4.44 9.08
C VAL A 116 9.26 5.86 9.02
N PRO A 117 10.39 6.12 9.69
CA PRO A 117 11.11 7.38 9.55
C PRO A 117 11.90 7.41 8.23
N VAL A 118 11.69 8.45 7.40
CA VAL A 118 12.43 8.65 6.15
C VAL A 118 13.12 10.00 6.09
N ASP A 119 14.32 10.06 5.51
CA ASP A 119 15.06 11.30 5.31
C ASP A 119 14.63 12.07 4.04
N ARG A 120 15.25 13.22 3.78
CA ARG A 120 14.98 14.05 2.58
C ARG A 120 15.38 13.40 1.27
N LYS A 121 16.25 12.39 1.30
CA LYS A 121 16.68 11.61 0.13
C LYS A 121 15.76 10.40 -0.09
N GLY A 122 14.79 10.17 0.79
CA GLY A 122 13.88 9.02 0.74
C GLY A 122 14.44 7.75 1.34
N ASN A 123 15.56 7.82 2.08
CA ASN A 123 16.13 6.65 2.75
C ASN A 123 15.33 6.35 4.02
N VAL A 124 15.08 5.07 4.26
CA VAL A 124 14.55 4.57 5.54
C VAL A 124 15.65 4.68 6.59
N LEU A 125 15.37 5.35 7.71
CA LEU A 125 16.36 5.61 8.75
C LEU A 125 16.45 4.50 9.80
N ASN A 126 15.35 3.79 10.06
CA ASN A 126 15.27 2.71 11.03
C ASN A 126 14.17 1.71 10.65
N ASN A 127 14.22 0.52 11.27
CA ASN A 127 13.11 -0.42 11.24
C ASN A 127 11.80 0.23 11.71
N SER A 128 10.69 -0.24 11.16
CA SER A 128 9.36 0.25 11.52
C SER A 128 8.86 -0.41 12.78
N ILE A 129 8.47 0.41 13.77
CA ILE A 129 7.82 -0.07 15.00
C ILE A 129 6.39 -0.50 14.65
N MET A 130 6.01 -1.73 14.96
CA MET A 130 4.70 -2.30 14.58
C MET A 130 3.57 -1.91 15.52
N TYR A 131 2.32 -1.99 15.06
CA TYR A 131 1.14 -1.68 15.88
C TYR A 131 0.97 -2.60 17.10
N ILE A 132 1.47 -3.84 17.02
CA ILE A 132 1.50 -4.82 18.11
C ILE A 132 2.65 -4.63 19.10
N ASP A 133 3.57 -3.70 18.82
CA ASP A 133 4.68 -3.35 19.72
C ASP A 133 4.14 -2.72 21.02
N SER A 134 4.80 -3.05 22.13
CA SER A 134 4.44 -2.53 23.47
C SER A 134 5.01 -1.14 23.77
N ARG A 135 6.02 -0.68 23.02
CA ARG A 135 6.50 0.70 23.08
C ARG A 135 5.39 1.66 22.69
N GLY A 136 5.33 2.80 23.36
CA GLY A 136 4.18 3.69 23.29
C GLY A 136 3.23 3.56 24.48
N SER A 137 3.43 2.62 25.39
CA SER A 137 2.56 2.42 26.56
C SER A 137 2.63 3.61 27.53
N GLU A 138 3.84 4.09 27.83
CA GLU A 138 4.05 5.25 28.70
C GLU A 138 3.53 6.53 28.04
N GLU A 139 3.77 6.67 26.73
CA GLU A 139 3.28 7.78 25.92
C GLU A 139 1.75 7.81 25.86
N ALA A 140 1.12 6.64 25.72
CA ALA A 140 -0.34 6.51 25.77
C ALA A 140 -0.88 6.87 27.16
N ALA A 141 -0.24 6.43 28.24
CA ALA A 141 -0.64 6.82 29.60
C ALA A 141 -0.52 8.34 29.81
N PHE A 142 0.57 8.94 29.34
CA PHE A 142 0.77 10.38 29.37
C PHE A 142 -0.31 11.14 28.59
N LEU A 143 -0.64 10.73 27.37
CA LEU A 143 -1.71 11.37 26.57
C LEU A 143 -3.06 11.26 27.26
N ARG A 144 -3.35 10.10 27.87
CA ARG A 144 -4.58 9.88 28.63
C ARG A 144 -4.68 10.82 29.82
N GLU A 145 -3.59 10.98 30.59
CA GLU A 145 -3.54 11.88 31.73
C GLU A 145 -3.70 13.35 31.32
N LYS A 146 -3.01 13.77 30.27
CA LYS A 146 -2.96 15.18 29.84
C LYS A 146 -4.22 15.65 29.12
N LEU A 147 -4.84 14.80 28.30
CA LEU A 147 -5.94 15.19 27.43
C LEU A 147 -7.28 14.61 27.85
N GLY A 148 -7.28 13.48 28.57
CA GLY A 148 -8.48 12.72 28.91
C GLY A 148 -9.00 11.85 27.76
N ASN A 149 -9.54 10.68 28.10
CA ASN A 149 -10.07 9.73 27.11
C ASN A 149 -11.23 10.32 26.29
N ASP A 150 -12.17 11.03 26.94
CA ASP A 150 -13.38 11.55 26.27
C ASP A 150 -13.04 12.59 25.20
N LYS A 151 -12.05 13.44 25.49
CA LYS A 151 -11.58 14.46 24.55
C LYS A 151 -10.90 13.82 23.34
N ILE A 152 -10.05 12.82 23.56
CA ILE A 152 -9.37 12.11 22.47
C ILE A 152 -10.41 11.38 21.62
N LEU A 153 -11.33 10.63 22.25
CA LEU A 153 -12.41 9.95 21.56
C LEU A 153 -13.28 10.92 20.74
N GLY A 154 -13.63 12.08 21.30
CA GLY A 154 -14.42 13.10 20.61
C GLY A 154 -13.72 13.72 19.38
N ILE A 155 -12.39 13.68 19.31
CA ILE A 155 -11.61 14.22 18.18
C ILE A 155 -11.26 13.13 17.17
N THR A 156 -10.82 11.96 17.64
CA THR A 156 -10.23 10.92 16.79
C THR A 156 -11.19 9.78 16.47
N GLY A 157 -12.30 9.65 17.22
CA GLY A 157 -13.18 8.49 17.16
C GLY A 157 -12.57 7.23 17.79
N THR A 158 -11.42 7.34 18.48
CA THR A 158 -10.70 6.21 19.09
C THR A 158 -10.32 6.50 20.54
N THR A 159 -10.23 5.45 21.36
CA THR A 159 -9.73 5.57 22.73
C THR A 159 -8.20 5.60 22.75
N VAL A 160 -7.60 5.97 23.87
CA VAL A 160 -6.14 5.98 23.99
C VAL A 160 -5.59 4.55 24.07
N HIS A 161 -4.75 4.19 23.11
CA HIS A 161 -4.07 2.88 23.06
C HIS A 161 -2.66 3.01 22.49
N GLN A 162 -1.72 2.21 23.00
CA GLN A 162 -0.29 2.22 22.58
C GLN A 162 -0.08 1.89 21.09
N MET A 163 -1.04 1.18 20.48
CA MET A 163 -0.93 0.80 19.06
C MET A 163 -0.85 2.00 18.13
N TYR A 164 -1.40 3.16 18.49
CA TYR A 164 -1.46 4.30 17.58
C TYR A 164 -0.09 4.93 17.33
N SER A 165 0.12 5.38 16.10
CA SER A 165 1.38 5.90 15.57
C SER A 165 1.95 7.04 16.41
N ILE A 166 1.09 7.90 16.97
CA ILE A 166 1.52 9.05 17.77
C ILE A 166 2.40 8.63 18.96
N ASN A 167 2.07 7.52 19.61
CA ASN A 167 2.84 7.03 20.76
C ASN A 167 4.23 6.57 20.33
N LYS A 168 4.32 5.92 19.16
CA LYS A 168 5.60 5.47 18.58
C LYS A 168 6.46 6.66 18.14
N ILE A 169 5.84 7.71 17.64
CA ILE A 169 6.52 8.97 17.27
C ILE A 169 7.08 9.66 18.52
N MET A 170 6.29 9.75 19.59
CA MET A 170 6.74 10.28 20.89
C MET A 170 7.88 9.44 21.46
N TRP A 171 7.74 8.11 21.43
CA TRP A 171 8.79 7.18 21.86
C TRP A 171 10.08 7.39 21.06
N LEU A 172 9.98 7.49 19.72
CA LEU A 172 11.13 7.73 18.84
C LEU A 172 11.83 9.05 19.17
N LYS A 173 11.06 10.12 19.42
CA LYS A 173 11.60 11.43 19.80
C LYS A 173 12.42 11.36 21.09
N GLN A 174 11.94 10.59 22.08
CA GLN A 174 12.59 10.49 23.38
C GLN A 174 13.77 9.51 23.40
N HIS A 175 13.62 8.35 22.75
CA HIS A 175 14.55 7.23 22.87
C HIS A 175 15.50 7.08 21.67
N ARG A 176 15.16 7.65 20.51
CA ARG A 176 16.00 7.68 19.30
C ARG A 176 16.03 9.10 18.70
N PRO A 177 16.52 10.11 19.45
CA PRO A 177 16.46 11.51 19.03
C PRO A 177 17.24 11.79 17.74
N GLU A 178 18.34 11.07 17.48
CA GLU A 178 19.09 11.18 16.22
C GLU A 178 18.22 10.81 15.01
N THR A 179 17.59 9.63 15.05
CA THR A 179 16.64 9.19 14.02
C THR A 179 15.53 10.21 13.83
N TYR A 180 14.92 10.65 14.93
CA TYR A 180 13.81 11.60 14.90
C TYR A 180 14.22 12.93 14.26
N ASN A 181 15.38 13.47 14.63
CA ASN A 181 15.88 14.75 14.12
C ASN A 181 16.28 14.67 12.63
N ASN A 182 16.78 13.52 12.18
CA ASN A 182 17.12 13.28 10.78
C ASN A 182 15.89 12.92 9.92
N THR A 183 14.73 12.67 10.54
CA THR A 183 13.49 12.32 9.85
C THR A 183 12.89 13.54 9.17
N TRP A 184 12.66 13.43 7.86
CA TRP A 184 11.89 14.39 7.10
C TRP A 184 10.40 14.07 7.08
N LYS A 185 10.04 12.79 6.97
CA LYS A 185 8.65 12.32 6.99
C LYS A 185 8.51 11.05 7.82
N LEU A 186 7.39 10.94 8.52
CA LEU A 186 6.96 9.74 9.22
C LEU A 186 5.83 9.12 8.39
N CYS A 187 6.10 7.96 7.80
CA CYS A 187 5.19 7.29 6.87
C CYS A 187 4.65 6.01 7.48
N SER A 188 3.39 5.67 7.17
CA SER A 188 2.93 4.28 7.30
C SER A 188 3.51 3.42 6.17
N LEU A 189 3.65 2.11 6.36
CA LEU A 189 4.20 1.20 5.34
C LEU A 189 3.48 1.30 4.00
N GLN A 190 2.15 1.45 3.97
CA GLN A 190 1.39 1.70 2.72
C GLN A 190 1.94 2.87 1.89
N ILE A 191 2.31 3.99 2.54
CA ILE A 191 2.75 5.23 1.87
C ILE A 191 4.18 5.08 1.32
N LEU A 192 5.01 4.25 1.96
CA LEU A 192 6.36 3.96 1.46
C LEU A 192 6.31 3.33 0.07
N TYR A 193 5.32 2.47 -0.21
CA TYR A 193 5.12 1.87 -1.53
C TYR A 193 4.72 2.88 -2.61
N TYR A 194 3.83 3.81 -2.26
CA TYR A 194 3.43 4.86 -3.19
C TYR A 194 4.62 5.76 -3.57
N LEU A 195 5.49 6.06 -2.61
CA LEU A 195 6.71 6.85 -2.84
C LEU A 195 7.74 6.14 -3.73
N SER A 196 7.80 4.81 -3.70
CA SER A 196 8.80 4.03 -4.46
C SER A 196 8.33 3.59 -5.84
N LEU A 197 7.00 3.51 -6.08
CA LEU A 197 6.42 3.05 -7.34
C LEU A 197 5.95 4.16 -8.28
N VAL A 198 5.57 5.32 -7.74
CA VAL A 198 5.03 6.39 -8.56
C VAL A 198 5.60 7.74 -8.09
N PRO A 199 6.29 8.51 -8.96
CA PRO A 199 6.69 9.86 -8.63
C PRO A 199 5.45 10.77 -8.65
N ILE A 200 4.63 10.72 -7.60
CA ILE A 200 3.51 11.63 -7.38
C ILE A 200 3.95 12.69 -6.36
N PRO A 201 3.73 13.99 -6.62
CA PRO A 201 3.80 15.00 -5.57
C PRO A 201 2.67 14.75 -4.56
N ILE A 202 3.02 14.14 -3.43
CA ILE A 202 2.05 13.84 -2.36
C ILE A 202 1.51 15.15 -1.78
N PRO A 203 0.18 15.32 -1.62
CA PRO A 203 -0.37 16.39 -0.81
C PRO A 203 0.18 16.25 0.60
N THR A 204 1.06 17.17 0.95
CA THR A 204 1.85 17.07 2.16
C THR A 204 0.92 17.30 3.33
N ILE A 205 0.60 16.26 4.12
CA ILE A 205 0.34 16.49 5.54
C ILE A 205 1.68 16.96 6.09
N LEU A 206 1.87 18.28 6.06
CA LEU A 206 3.00 18.93 6.68
C LEU A 206 2.85 18.66 8.17
N TRP A 207 3.62 17.71 8.68
CA TRP A 207 3.89 17.66 10.09
C TRP A 207 4.58 18.98 10.44
N GLN A 208 3.82 19.89 11.07
CA GLN A 208 4.28 21.18 11.55
C GLN A 208 4.51 21.06 13.05
N PRO A 209 5.74 20.77 13.51
CA PRO A 209 6.03 20.63 14.94
C PRO A 209 5.61 21.86 15.74
N GLU A 210 5.67 23.05 15.13
CA GLU A 210 5.32 24.33 15.74
C GLU A 210 3.82 24.49 16.02
N ARG A 211 2.94 23.67 15.42
CA ARG A 211 1.49 23.71 15.65
C ARG A 211 1.01 22.92 16.86
N TRP A 212 1.84 22.09 17.47
CA TRP A 212 1.49 21.30 18.65
C TRP A 212 2.32 21.74 19.87
N PRO A 213 1.88 22.77 20.61
CA PRO A 213 2.51 23.16 21.86
C PRO A 213 2.13 22.13 22.93
N LEU A 214 2.83 20.99 22.95
CA LEU A 214 2.84 20.07 24.09
C LEU A 214 4.03 20.36 25.02
N THR A 215 4.45 21.62 25.09
CA THR A 215 5.38 22.12 26.11
C THR A 215 4.58 22.89 27.15
N SER A 216 4.31 22.21 28.26
CA SER A 216 4.22 22.83 29.58
C SER A 216 5.17 22.08 30.49
#